data_AF-A0A956PLJ8-F1
#
_entry.id   AF-A0A956PLJ8-F1
#
_cell.length_a   1.000
_cell.length_b   1.000
_cell.length_c   1.000
_cell.angle_alpha   90.00
_cell.angle_beta   90.00
_cell.angle_gamma   90.00
#
_symmetry.space_group_name_H-M   'P 1'
#
loop_
_entity.id
_entity.type
_entity.pdbx_description
1 polymer ?
#
loop_
_entity_poly.entity_id
_entity_poly.type
_entity_poly.pdbx_seq_one_letter_code
_entity_poly.pdbx_strand_id
1 'polypeptide(L)'
;SISRGAVASASTRIRRVLTSDYVLKVPGLSEQVLVGAGAIYPTLRRTRVFLAPSHPPFLLHFEVFRVPNADLGNDNVEQSLLGTIPVRVDHGPSREVTLTYEVDEYGDLTAGAQYRNNEELIDFPMQYLRPDTEDKNS
;
A
#
# COMPACT_ATOMS: atom_id res chain seq x y z
N SER A 1 -27.57 -44.66 19.91
CA SER A 1 -27.37 -43.32 19.33
C SER A 1 -25.92 -42.92 19.47
N ILE A 2 -25.15 -42.90 18.37
CA ILE A 2 -23.75 -42.47 18.38
C ILE A 2 -23.70 -41.12 17.67
N SER A 3 -23.39 -40.07 18.42
CA SER A 3 -23.21 -38.71 17.91
C SER A 3 -22.10 -38.71 16.86
N ARG A 4 -22.45 -38.39 15.62
CA ARG A 4 -21.48 -38.04 14.58
C ARG A 4 -20.94 -36.66 14.92
N GLY A 5 -19.78 -36.63 15.57
CA GLY A 5 -19.01 -35.41 15.77
C GLY A 5 -18.73 -34.79 14.40
N ALA A 6 -19.24 -33.58 14.18
CA ALA A 6 -18.80 -32.74 13.09
C ALA A 6 -17.32 -32.43 13.35
N VAL A 7 -16.44 -33.05 12.57
CA VAL A 7 -15.03 -32.64 12.51
C VAL A 7 -15.02 -31.30 11.80
N ALA A 8 -14.97 -30.22 12.56
CA ALA A 8 -14.63 -28.92 12.02
C ALA A 8 -13.22 -29.05 11.42
N SER A 9 -13.15 -29.12 10.09
CA SER A 9 -11.90 -29.04 9.37
C SER A 9 -11.33 -27.64 9.59
N ALA A 10 -10.53 -27.49 10.65
CA ALA A 10 -9.70 -26.32 10.85
C ALA A 10 -8.67 -26.30 9.73
N SER A 11 -9.04 -25.66 8.60
CA SER A 11 -8.11 -25.36 7.53
C SER A 11 -6.96 -24.56 8.13
N THR A 12 -5.84 -25.21 8.37
CA THR A 12 -4.61 -24.58 8.84
C THR A 12 -4.07 -23.75 7.67
N ARG A 13 -4.66 -22.57 7.41
CA ARG A 13 -4.09 -21.62 6.46
C ARG A 13 -2.70 -21.26 7.00
N ILE A 14 -1.67 -21.66 6.28
CA ILE A 14 -0.29 -21.26 6.56
C ILE A 14 -0.29 -19.72 6.53
N ARG A 15 -0.14 -19.11 7.70
CA ARG A 15 -0.06 -17.65 7.83
C ARG A 15 1.33 -17.26 7.39
N ARG A 16 1.43 -16.68 6.18
CA ARG A 16 2.69 -16.13 5.69
C ARG A 16 2.89 -14.74 6.28
N VAL A 17 4.15 -14.41 6.53
CA VAL A 17 4.57 -13.19 7.21
C VAL A 17 5.44 -12.38 6.25
N LEU A 18 5.20 -11.06 6.19
CA LEU A 18 6.06 -10.16 5.42
C LEU A 18 7.44 -10.03 6.08
N THR A 19 8.49 -10.13 5.27
CA THR A 19 9.89 -9.95 5.69
C THR A 19 10.46 -8.57 5.33
N SER A 20 9.62 -7.69 4.79
CA SER A 20 9.96 -6.32 4.41
C SER A 20 8.87 -5.38 4.87
N ASP A 21 9.25 -4.13 5.12
CA ASP A 21 8.31 -3.04 5.33
C ASP A 21 7.83 -2.49 3.98
N TYR A 22 6.55 -2.16 3.88
CA TYR A 22 6.01 -1.32 2.83
C TYR A 22 5.92 0.10 3.34
N VAL A 23 6.77 0.98 2.80
CA VAL A 23 6.99 2.35 3.27
C VAL A 23 6.52 3.33 2.22
N LEU A 24 5.76 4.33 2.63
CA LEU A 24 5.32 5.44 1.80
C LEU A 24 6.20 6.66 2.06
N LYS A 25 6.72 7.23 0.98
CA LYS A 25 7.38 8.54 0.94
C LYS A 25 6.53 9.49 0.10
N VAL A 26 6.29 10.67 0.65
CA VAL A 26 5.63 11.76 -0.08
C VAL A 26 6.51 13.00 0.09
N PRO A 27 7.01 13.62 -0.99
CA PRO A 27 7.86 14.79 -0.89
C PRO A 27 7.24 15.89 0.00
N GLY A 28 8.00 16.34 0.99
CA GLY A 28 7.55 17.36 1.95
C GLY A 28 6.73 16.83 3.14
N LEU A 29 6.44 15.53 3.21
CA LEU A 29 5.82 14.88 4.37
C LEU A 29 6.79 13.88 5.04
N SER A 30 6.55 13.59 6.31
CA SER A 30 7.28 12.54 7.01
C SER A 30 6.99 11.17 6.39
N GLU A 31 8.01 10.32 6.36
CA GLU A 31 7.90 8.93 5.95
C GLU A 31 6.85 8.17 6.79
N GLN A 32 6.15 7.23 6.16
CA GLN A 32 5.06 6.48 6.78
C GLN A 32 5.17 4.99 6.45
N VAL A 33 5.20 4.12 7.47
CA VAL A 33 5.06 2.67 7.26
C VAL A 33 3.59 2.34 6.96
N LEU A 34 3.29 1.84 5.76
CA LEU A 34 1.94 1.41 5.37
C LEU A 34 1.59 0.05 5.99
N VAL A 35 2.50 -0.91 5.83
CA VAL A 35 2.43 -2.27 6.37
C VAL A 35 3.82 -2.66 6.84
N GLY A 36 3.95 -2.98 8.12
CA GLY A 36 5.23 -3.37 8.70
C GLY A 36 5.61 -4.80 8.39
N ALA A 37 6.91 -5.06 8.36
CA ALA A 37 7.46 -6.41 8.40
C ALA A 37 6.94 -7.13 9.67
N GLY A 38 6.73 -8.44 9.59
CA GLY A 38 6.03 -9.20 10.63
C GLY A 38 4.51 -9.23 10.47
N ALA A 39 3.92 -8.42 9.57
CA ALA A 39 2.49 -8.51 9.29
C ALA A 39 2.12 -9.82 8.57
N ILE A 40 1.00 -10.39 8.97
CA ILE A 40 0.41 -11.59 8.34
C ILE A 40 -0.37 -11.15 7.10
N TYR A 41 -0.14 -11.80 5.95
CA TYR A 41 -0.86 -11.52 4.71
C TYR A 41 -1.74 -12.70 4.25
N PRO A 42 -2.85 -12.45 3.52
CA PRO A 42 -3.32 -11.14 3.04
C PRO A 42 -3.78 -10.21 4.16
N THR A 43 -3.61 -8.90 3.97
CA THR A 43 -4.08 -7.87 4.91
C THR A 43 -5.46 -7.36 4.53
N LEU A 44 -6.25 -6.91 5.50
CA LEU A 44 -7.45 -6.13 5.20
C LEU A 44 -7.09 -4.83 4.48
N ARG A 45 -7.99 -4.37 3.60
CA ARG A 45 -7.91 -3.05 2.97
C ARG A 45 -7.87 -1.95 4.03
N ARG A 46 -6.92 -1.03 3.89
CA ARG A 46 -6.72 0.11 4.78
C ARG A 46 -6.77 1.41 4.01
N THR A 47 -7.12 2.48 4.71
CA THR A 47 -7.12 3.84 4.18
C THR A 47 -6.30 4.75 5.09
N ARG A 48 -5.67 5.77 4.49
CA ARG A 48 -4.98 6.86 5.19
C ARG A 48 -5.27 8.18 4.50
N VAL A 49 -5.56 9.21 5.28
CA VAL A 49 -5.80 10.57 4.78
C VAL A 49 -4.51 11.36 4.88
N PHE A 50 -4.16 12.05 3.80
CA PHE A 50 -3.01 12.94 3.70
C PHE A 50 -3.49 14.35 3.42
N LEU A 51 -2.85 15.32 4.05
CA LEU A 51 -3.08 16.73 3.79
C LEU A 51 -1.95 17.27 2.92
N ALA A 52 -2.31 17.78 1.74
CA ALA A 52 -1.38 18.48 0.89
C ALA A 52 -0.85 19.75 1.59
N PRO A 53 0.42 20.11 1.38
CA PRO A 53 1.04 21.27 2.04
C PRO A 53 0.41 22.61 1.63
N SER A 54 -0.20 22.68 0.44
CA SER A 54 -0.88 23.86 -0.10
C SER A 54 -2.31 23.56 -0.54
N HIS A 55 -3.12 24.62 -0.70
CA HIS A 55 -4.37 24.48 -1.47
C HIS A 55 -4.05 24.16 -2.95
N PRO A 56 -5.02 23.58 -3.68
CA PRO A 56 -4.88 23.41 -5.13
C PRO A 56 -4.45 24.69 -5.84
N PRO A 57 -3.62 24.60 -6.90
CA PRO A 57 -3.15 23.36 -7.51
C PRO A 57 -1.99 22.72 -6.74
N PHE A 58 -1.95 21.38 -6.71
CA PHE A 58 -0.81 20.61 -6.19
C PHE A 58 -0.68 19.25 -6.88
N LEU A 59 0.51 18.66 -6.73
CA LEU A 59 0.83 17.30 -7.17
C LEU A 59 1.47 16.56 -6.00
N LEU A 60 0.85 15.45 -5.59
CA LEU A 60 1.43 14.53 -4.61
C LEU A 60 1.94 13.27 -5.33
N HIS A 61 3.21 12.94 -5.12
CA HIS A 61 3.77 11.66 -5.51
C HIS A 61 3.77 10.75 -4.29
N PHE A 62 2.86 9.78 -4.27
CA PHE A 62 2.87 8.71 -3.28
C PHE A 62 3.84 7.63 -3.76
N GLU A 63 5.09 7.74 -3.35
CA GLU A 63 6.15 6.79 -3.69
C GLU A 63 6.16 5.66 -2.66
N VAL A 64 5.94 4.43 -3.11
CA VAL A 64 5.90 3.26 -2.23
C VAL A 64 7.16 2.44 -2.41
N PHE A 65 7.87 2.21 -1.33
CA PHE A 65 9.08 1.43 -1.27
C PHE A 65 8.85 0.11 -0.53
N ARG A 66 9.55 -0.92 -0.97
CA ARG A 66 9.84 -2.10 -0.17
C ARG A 66 11.18 -1.88 0.52
N VAL A 67 11.18 -1.88 1.85
CA VAL A 67 12.39 -1.69 2.66
C VAL A 67 12.76 -3.03 3.31
N PRO A 68 14.03 -3.48 3.18
CA PRO A 68 14.52 -4.67 3.88
C PRO A 68 14.40 -4.52 5.39
N ASN A 69 14.15 -5.62 6.09
CA ASN A 69 14.13 -5.66 7.54
C ASN A 69 15.16 -6.67 8.04
N ALA A 70 16.24 -6.17 8.64
CA ALA A 70 17.36 -6.99 9.09
C ALA A 70 16.99 -7.93 10.24
N ASP A 71 16.07 -7.52 11.12
CA ASP A 71 15.61 -8.33 12.25
C ASP A 71 14.88 -9.61 11.79
N LEU A 72 14.38 -9.62 10.55
CA LEU A 72 13.73 -10.76 9.92
C LEU A 72 14.61 -11.44 8.86
N GLY A 73 15.93 -11.21 8.88
CA GLY A 73 16.91 -11.89 8.04
C GLY A 73 16.89 -11.46 6.58
N ASN A 74 16.45 -10.22 6.31
CA ASN A 74 16.34 -9.66 4.97
C ASN A 74 17.34 -8.51 4.73
N ASP A 75 18.49 -8.56 5.41
CA ASP A 75 19.57 -7.58 5.40
C ASP A 75 20.36 -7.52 4.08
N ASN A 76 20.28 -8.56 3.26
CA ASN A 76 20.95 -8.64 1.96
C ASN A 76 20.13 -8.05 0.79
N VAL A 77 18.91 -7.56 1.04
CA VAL A 77 18.05 -6.99 0.00
C VAL A 77 18.14 -5.47 0.06
N GLU A 78 18.29 -4.82 -1.09
CA GLU A 78 18.27 -3.36 -1.15
C GLU A 78 16.83 -2.81 -1.09
N GLN A 79 16.68 -1.59 -0.58
CA GLN A 79 15.41 -0.87 -0.68
C GLN A 79 15.05 -0.68 -2.16
N SER A 80 13.80 -0.99 -2.51
CA SER A 80 13.31 -0.89 -3.89
C SER A 80 12.05 -0.03 -3.98
N LEU A 81 11.98 0.87 -4.97
CA LEU A 81 10.75 1.58 -5.33
C LEU A 81 9.81 0.60 -6.04
N LEU A 82 8.60 0.41 -5.50
CA LEU A 82 7.56 -0.43 -6.09
C LEU A 82 6.65 0.35 -7.05
N GLY A 83 6.67 1.67 -6.96
CA GLY A 83 5.94 2.52 -7.88
C GLY A 83 5.46 3.81 -7.21
N THR A 84 4.90 4.66 -8.06
CA THR A 84 4.44 6.00 -7.69
C THR A 84 3.00 6.16 -8.12
N ILE A 85 2.16 6.65 -7.21
CA ILE A 85 0.79 7.07 -7.52
C ILE A 85 0.77 8.60 -7.58
N PRO A 86 0.77 9.20 -8.78
CA PRO A 86 0.70 10.64 -8.92
C PRO A 86 -0.75 11.12 -8.74
N VAL A 87 -0.99 11.93 -7.72
CA VAL A 87 -2.28 12.59 -7.50
C VAL A 87 -2.15 14.06 -7.82
N ARG A 88 -2.64 14.43 -9.00
CA ARG A 88 -2.73 15.82 -9.45
C ARG A 88 -4.09 16.39 -9.09
N VAL A 89 -4.09 17.53 -8.43
CA VAL A 89 -5.29 18.28 -8.10
C VAL A 89 -5.13 19.69 -8.62
N ASP A 90 -5.93 20.07 -9.61
CA ASP A 90 -5.86 21.41 -10.21
C ASP A 90 -6.76 22.42 -9.48
N HIS A 91 -7.92 21.97 -8.97
CA HIS A 91 -8.94 22.82 -8.35
C HIS A 91 -9.65 22.13 -7.18
N GLY A 92 -10.22 22.91 -6.26
CA GLY A 92 -11.09 22.42 -5.19
C GLY A 92 -10.79 23.06 -3.82
N PRO A 93 -11.69 22.91 -2.84
CA PRO A 93 -11.51 23.52 -1.52
C PRO A 93 -10.56 22.70 -0.64
N SER A 94 -10.51 21.39 -0.89
CA SER A 94 -9.89 20.41 -0.01
C SER A 94 -8.42 20.19 -0.37
N ARG A 95 -7.63 19.98 0.68
CA ARG A 95 -6.23 19.51 0.60
C ARG A 95 -6.13 18.01 0.92
N GLU A 96 -7.25 17.36 1.21
CA GLU A 96 -7.29 15.97 1.66
C GLU A 96 -7.24 15.00 0.48
N VAL A 97 -6.29 14.09 0.52
CA VAL A 97 -6.19 12.94 -0.39
C VAL A 97 -6.21 11.66 0.44
N THR A 98 -7.09 10.73 0.10
CA THR A 98 -7.20 9.43 0.78
C THR A 98 -6.45 8.37 -0.02
N LEU A 99 -5.38 7.83 0.54
CA LEU A 99 -4.69 6.65 0.00
C LEU A 99 -5.39 5.38 0.51
N THR A 100 -5.69 4.45 -0.38
CA THR A 100 -6.21 3.11 -0.07
C THR A 100 -5.15 2.08 -0.44
N TYR A 101 -4.93 1.06 0.39
CA TYR A 101 -3.92 0.03 0.12
C TYR A 101 -4.23 -1.31 0.80
N GLU A 102 -3.72 -2.40 0.23
CA GLU A 102 -3.80 -3.75 0.77
C GLU A 102 -2.63 -4.62 0.27
N VAL A 103 -2.32 -5.68 1.01
CA VAL A 103 -1.38 -6.72 0.61
C VAL A 103 -2.15 -8.01 0.35
N ASP A 104 -1.93 -8.62 -0.81
CA ASP A 104 -2.64 -9.81 -1.25
C ASP A 104 -2.08 -11.12 -0.66
N GLU A 105 -2.55 -12.27 -1.15
CA GLU A 105 -2.14 -13.60 -0.68
C GLU A 105 -0.72 -14.01 -1.11
N TYR A 106 -0.11 -13.27 -2.02
CA TYR A 106 1.27 -13.45 -2.49
C TYR A 106 2.25 -12.49 -1.80
N GLY A 107 1.72 -11.53 -1.04
CA GLY A 107 2.51 -10.51 -0.39
C GLY A 107 2.71 -9.27 -1.25
N ASP A 108 2.05 -9.15 -2.41
CA ASP A 108 2.15 -7.98 -3.29
C ASP A 108 1.28 -6.85 -2.74
N LEU A 109 1.81 -5.61 -2.75
CA LEU A 109 1.06 -4.42 -2.35
C LEU A 109 0.27 -3.87 -3.54
N THR A 110 -1.02 -3.62 -3.31
CA THR A 110 -1.89 -2.85 -4.20
C THR A 110 -2.24 -1.54 -3.52
N ALA A 111 -2.17 -0.41 -4.22
CA ALA A 111 -2.57 0.88 -3.68
C ALA A 111 -3.20 1.79 -4.74
N GLY A 112 -4.06 2.70 -4.28
CA GLY A 112 -4.77 3.69 -5.08
C GLY A 112 -5.08 4.91 -4.22
N ALA A 113 -5.58 5.97 -4.82
CA ALA A 113 -5.87 7.20 -4.10
C ALA A 113 -7.22 7.80 -4.52
N GLN A 114 -7.80 8.61 -3.65
CA GLN A 114 -9.04 9.30 -3.92
C GLN A 114 -8.90 10.75 -3.46
N TYR A 115 -9.42 11.66 -4.26
CA TYR A 115 -9.51 13.08 -3.95
C TYR A 115 -10.96 13.52 -4.10
N ARG A 116 -11.47 14.31 -3.15
CA ARG A 116 -12.80 14.91 -3.27
C ARG A 116 -12.66 16.38 -3.61
N ASN A 117 -13.20 16.78 -4.77
CA ASN A 117 -13.39 18.19 -5.11
C ASN A 117 -14.81 18.64 -4.67
N ASN A 118 -15.26 19.83 -5.09
CA ASN A 118 -16.58 20.35 -4.71
C ASN A 118 -17.76 19.54 -5.25
N GLU A 119 -17.58 18.84 -6.36
CA GLU A 119 -18.66 18.31 -7.20
C GLU A 119 -18.60 16.78 -7.33
N GLU A 120 -17.40 16.20 -7.23
CA GLU A 120 -17.12 14.79 -7.51
C GLU A 120 -15.98 14.21 -6.65
N LEU A 121 -15.97 12.88 -6.59
CA LEU A 121 -14.85 12.10 -6.10
C LEU A 121 -14.01 11.67 -7.32
N ILE A 122 -12.75 12.08 -7.34
CA ILE A 122 -11.78 11.68 -8.35
C ILE A 122 -11.01 10.47 -7.84
N ASP A 123 -11.07 9.38 -8.59
CA ASP A 123 -10.44 8.11 -8.25
C ASP A 123 -9.17 7.88 -9.06
N PHE A 124 -8.09 7.53 -8.35
CA PHE A 124 -6.86 6.97 -8.89
C PHE A 124 -6.89 5.48 -8.57
N PRO A 125 -7.10 4.60 -9.57
CA PRO A 125 -7.45 3.20 -9.33
C PRO A 125 -6.36 2.46 -8.56
N MET A 126 -6.80 1.48 -7.77
CA MET A 126 -5.90 0.53 -7.11
C MET A 126 -5.09 -0.20 -8.17
N GLN A 127 -3.76 -0.12 -8.07
CA GLN A 127 -2.84 -0.81 -8.97
C GLN A 127 -1.78 -1.58 -8.17
N TYR A 128 -1.32 -2.69 -8.74
CA TYR A 128 -0.21 -3.44 -8.18
C TYR A 128 1.07 -2.62 -8.29
N LEU A 129 1.79 -2.53 -7.18
CA LEU A 129 3.07 -1.86 -7.12
C LEU A 129 4.16 -2.93 -7.07
N ARG A 130 4.99 -2.96 -8.10
CA ARG A 130 6.07 -3.93 -8.27
C ARG A 130 7.35 -3.18 -8.60
N PRO A 131 8.52 -3.67 -8.18
CA PRO A 131 9.79 -3.10 -8.63
C PRO A 131 9.76 -2.96 -10.14
N ASP A 132 10.22 -1.82 -10.67
CA ASP A 132 10.48 -1.70 -12.11
C ASP A 132 11.55 -2.75 -12.46
N THR A 133 11.13 -3.92 -12.93
CA THR A 133 12.00 -4.81 -13.69
C THR A 133 12.25 -4.09 -15.02
N GLU A 134 13.52 -3.90 -15.37
CA GLU A 134 14.04 -3.13 -16.53
C GLU A 134 13.56 -3.61 -17.93
N ASP A 135 12.34 -4.08 -18.11
CA ASP A 135 11.73 -4.34 -19.43
C ASP A 135 11.08 -3.08 -20.01
N LYS A 136 11.81 -1.96 -19.97
CA LYS A 136 11.45 -0.70 -20.68
C LYS A 136 12.51 -0.31 -21.71
N ASN A 137 13.03 -1.29 -22.44
CA ASN A 137 13.68 -1.07 -23.72
C ASN A 137 12.92 -1.87 -24.79
N SER A 138 11.94 -1.23 -25.44
CA SER A 138 11.38 -1.63 -26.73
C SER A 138 11.58 -0.48 -27.71
#